data_AF-E3L788-F1
#
_entry.id   AF-E3L788-F1
#
_cell.length_a   1.000
_cell.length_b   1.000
_cell.length_c   1.000
_cell.angle_alpha   90.00
_cell.angle_beta   90.00
_cell.angle_gamma   90.00
#
_symmetry.space_group_name_H-M   'P 1'
#
loop_
_entity.id
_entity.type
_entity.pdbx_description
1 polymer ?
#
loop_
_entity_poly.entity_id
_entity_poly.type
_entity_poly.pdbx_seq_one_letter_code
_entity_poly.pdbx_strand_id
1 'polypeptide(L)'
;MLFKYLMATVALAAVVISSPTEPTTVAKPADSLSQCENAITQVKEPVVVSCKEGKVEKVKSHLITVQKPIQVLSFTFSSSSSIVIQKEVVTKYSQEFIKVLIKFQSVLTVIYSHPKISAGCTDVFAKLDSHFDSICTVFKEKHGVEIYKMIHEESSINVTVWEKTGFKFQSKGGYSTISH
;
A
#
# COMPACT_ATOMS: atom_id res chain seq x y z
N MET A 1 13.94 48.55 -8.94
CA MET A 1 14.65 47.50 -9.71
C MET A 1 14.78 46.31 -8.79
N LEU A 2 13.83 45.38 -8.78
CA LEU A 2 13.74 44.20 -9.66
C LEU A 2 14.96 43.26 -9.56
N PHE A 3 14.68 42.05 -9.06
CA PHE A 3 15.32 40.77 -9.33
C PHE A 3 16.66 40.49 -8.63
N LYS A 4 16.93 39.30 -8.10
CA LYS A 4 16.17 38.06 -7.91
C LYS A 4 17.02 37.20 -6.97
N TYR A 5 16.37 36.56 -6.01
CA TYR A 5 16.86 35.36 -5.34
C TYR A 5 17.40 34.37 -6.38
N LEU A 6 18.66 33.97 -6.27
CA LEU A 6 19.18 32.82 -7.02
C LEU A 6 20.27 32.13 -6.20
N MET A 7 20.09 30.82 -6.04
CA MET A 7 21.07 29.81 -5.63
C MET A 7 21.35 29.66 -4.13
N ALA A 8 20.36 29.17 -3.39
CA ALA A 8 20.64 28.24 -2.30
C ALA A 8 20.84 26.85 -2.92
N THR A 9 22.08 26.54 -3.32
CA THR A 9 22.47 25.19 -3.73
C THR A 9 22.49 24.29 -2.50
N VAL A 10 21.61 23.29 -2.52
CA VAL A 10 21.54 22.21 -1.54
C VAL A 10 22.83 21.40 -1.62
N ALA A 11 23.74 21.62 -0.67
CA ALA A 11 24.84 20.70 -0.40
C ALA A 11 24.33 19.60 0.53
N LEU A 12 23.80 18.51 -0.02
CA LEU A 12 23.56 17.29 0.75
C LEU A 12 24.92 16.58 0.88
N ALA A 13 25.64 16.87 1.95
CA ALA A 13 26.89 16.21 2.27
C ALA A 13 26.64 14.72 2.56
N ALA A 14 27.22 13.87 1.74
CA ALA A 14 27.32 12.44 1.97
C ALA A 14 28.19 12.18 3.20
N VAL A 15 27.63 11.56 4.22
CA VAL A 15 28.39 10.95 5.31
C VAL A 15 28.41 9.46 5.06
N VAL A 16 29.54 9.00 4.50
CA VAL A 16 29.91 7.59 4.44
C VAL A 16 30.46 7.23 5.81
N ILE A 17 29.72 6.44 6.59
CA ILE A 17 30.25 5.74 7.77
C ILE A 17 30.16 4.25 7.48
N SER A 18 31.33 3.62 7.52
CA SER A 18 31.60 2.22 7.22
C SER A 18 30.76 1.23 8.03
N SER A 19 30.00 0.40 7.33
CA SER A 19 29.73 -1.00 7.70
C SER A 19 29.41 -1.81 6.43
N PRO A 20 29.89 -3.07 6.30
CA PRO A 20 29.58 -3.93 5.17
C PRO A 20 28.19 -4.53 5.41
N THR A 21 27.18 -3.74 5.11
CA THR A 21 25.84 -4.26 4.86
C THR A 21 25.40 -3.53 3.61
N GLU A 22 25.01 -4.29 2.58
CA GLU A 22 24.65 -3.75 1.27
C GLU A 22 23.86 -2.44 1.42
N PRO A 23 24.21 -1.38 0.68
CA PRO A 23 23.45 -0.15 0.73
C PRO A 23 22.06 -0.46 0.21
N THR A 24 21.13 -0.73 1.13
CA THR A 24 19.72 -0.81 0.84
C THR A 24 19.33 0.60 0.48
N THR A 25 19.45 0.91 -0.81
CA THR A 25 19.01 2.19 -1.37
C THR A 25 17.52 2.24 -1.06
N VAL A 26 17.14 3.05 -0.06
CA VAL A 26 15.74 3.18 0.35
C VAL A 26 14.98 3.63 -0.90
N ALA A 27 14.16 2.74 -1.45
CA ALA A 27 13.40 3.02 -2.66
C ALA A 27 12.53 4.25 -2.39
N LYS A 28 12.43 5.17 -3.36
CA LYS A 28 11.56 6.34 -3.17
C LYS A 28 10.12 5.86 -3.01
N PRO A 29 9.29 6.54 -2.21
CA PRO A 29 7.88 6.16 -2.04
C PRO A 29 7.13 6.01 -3.37
N ALA A 30 7.41 6.88 -4.34
CA ALA A 30 6.83 6.81 -5.68
C ALA A 30 7.21 5.52 -6.44
N ASP A 31 8.47 5.10 -6.37
CA ASP A 31 8.94 3.87 -7.02
C ASP A 31 8.31 2.64 -6.35
N SER A 32 8.21 2.66 -5.01
CA SER A 32 7.58 1.58 -4.23
C SER A 32 6.07 1.45 -4.53
N LEU A 33 5.36 2.57 -4.70
CA LEU A 33 3.96 2.61 -5.12
C LEU A 33 3.77 2.01 -6.52
N SER A 34 4.60 2.45 -7.48
CA SER A 34 4.58 1.93 -8.86
C SER A 34 4.85 0.42 -8.90
N GLN A 35 5.80 -0.07 -8.10
CA GLN A 35 6.07 -1.52 -7.97
C GLN A 35 4.85 -2.29 -7.44
N CYS A 36 4.10 -1.74 -6.48
CA CYS A 36 2.86 -2.34 -6.00
C CYS A 36 1.82 -2.44 -7.12
N GLU A 37 1.57 -1.34 -7.84
CA GLU A 37 0.61 -1.33 -8.96
C GLU A 37 0.97 -2.32 -10.06
N ASN A 38 2.26 -2.41 -10.41
CA ASN A 38 2.77 -3.33 -11.42
C ASN A 38 2.59 -4.79 -10.98
N ALA A 39 2.94 -5.12 -9.74
CA ALA A 39 2.76 -6.46 -9.19
C ALA A 39 1.29 -6.88 -9.21
N ILE A 40 0.38 -5.99 -8.79
CA ILE A 40 -1.07 -6.25 -8.82
C ILE A 40 -1.55 -6.49 -10.25
N THR A 41 -1.10 -5.66 -11.20
CA THR A 41 -1.46 -5.78 -12.61
C THR A 41 -1.01 -7.12 -13.19
N GLN A 42 0.22 -7.54 -12.88
CA GLN A 42 0.78 -8.81 -13.37
C GLN A 42 0.04 -10.03 -12.83
N VAL A 43 -0.45 -10.01 -11.59
CA VAL A 43 -1.10 -11.18 -10.98
C VAL A 43 -2.60 -11.28 -11.24
N LYS A 44 -3.25 -10.21 -11.70
CA LYS A 44 -4.70 -10.16 -11.85
C LYS A 44 -5.24 -11.32 -12.70
N GLU A 45 -4.74 -11.47 -13.92
CA GLU A 45 -5.19 -12.54 -14.82
C GLU A 45 -4.78 -13.94 -14.33
N PRO A 46 -3.53 -14.18 -13.87
CA PRO A 46 -3.16 -15.45 -13.24
C PRO A 46 -4.05 -15.86 -12.05
N VAL A 47 -4.50 -14.90 -11.24
CA VAL A 47 -5.44 -15.15 -10.14
C VAL A 47 -6.81 -15.55 -10.66
N VAL A 48 -7.34 -14.87 -11.70
CA VAL A 48 -8.61 -15.26 -12.34
C VAL A 48 -8.56 -16.70 -12.83
N VAL A 49 -7.50 -17.07 -13.55
CA VAL A 49 -7.30 -18.44 -14.05
C VAL A 49 -7.23 -19.43 -12.88
N SER A 50 -6.38 -19.16 -11.89
CA SER A 50 -6.19 -20.07 -10.74
C SER A 50 -7.46 -20.23 -9.89
N CYS A 51 -8.27 -19.19 -9.76
CA CYS A 51 -9.56 -19.25 -9.07
C CYS A 51 -10.55 -20.13 -9.81
N LYS A 52 -10.68 -19.98 -11.13
CA LYS A 52 -11.54 -20.82 -11.98
C LYS A 52 -11.13 -22.29 -11.92
N GLU A 53 -9.84 -22.57 -11.81
CA GLU A 53 -9.29 -23.92 -11.65
C GLU A 53 -9.38 -24.47 -10.22
N GLY A 54 -9.84 -23.69 -9.24
CA GLY A 54 -9.92 -24.13 -7.84
C GLY A 54 -8.56 -24.30 -7.14
N LYS A 55 -7.48 -23.71 -7.67
CA LYS A 55 -6.09 -23.92 -7.19
C LYS A 55 -5.70 -22.93 -6.09
N VAL A 56 -6.10 -23.22 -4.85
CA VAL A 56 -5.81 -22.40 -3.64
C VAL A 56 -4.32 -22.00 -3.56
N GLU A 57 -3.41 -22.97 -3.64
CA GLU A 57 -1.97 -22.72 -3.45
C GLU A 57 -1.36 -21.86 -4.56
N LYS A 58 -1.89 -21.91 -5.78
CA LYS A 58 -1.48 -21.00 -6.85
C LYS A 58 -1.93 -19.57 -6.59
N VAL A 59 -3.17 -19.39 -6.12
CA VAL A 59 -3.70 -18.07 -5.74
C VAL A 59 -2.86 -17.47 -4.62
N LYS A 60 -2.52 -18.26 -3.58
CA LYS A 60 -1.60 -17.82 -2.52
C LYS A 60 -0.26 -17.35 -3.07
N SER A 61 0.36 -18.15 -3.95
CA SER A 61 1.64 -17.79 -4.57
C SER A 61 1.57 -16.45 -5.32
N HIS A 62 0.50 -16.22 -6.08
CA HIS A 62 0.26 -14.94 -6.74
C HIS A 62 0.07 -13.78 -5.74
N LEU A 63 -0.68 -13.99 -4.66
CA LEU A 63 -0.84 -12.98 -3.60
C LEU A 63 0.49 -12.66 -2.89
N ILE A 64 1.36 -13.66 -2.69
CA ILE A 64 2.69 -13.45 -2.10
C ILE A 64 3.56 -12.55 -3.00
N THR A 65 3.44 -12.66 -4.33
CA THR A 65 4.12 -11.75 -5.27
C THR A 65 3.67 -10.29 -5.08
N VAL A 66 2.41 -10.06 -4.72
CA VAL A 66 1.89 -8.72 -4.38
C VAL A 66 2.28 -8.29 -2.97
N GLN A 67 2.36 -9.23 -2.03
CA GLN A 67 2.73 -8.95 -0.64
C GLN A 67 4.12 -8.33 -0.52
N LYS A 68 5.10 -8.82 -1.28
CA LYS A 68 6.50 -8.34 -1.22
C LYS A 68 6.64 -6.83 -1.46
N PRO A 69 6.17 -6.24 -2.58
CA PRO A 69 6.28 -4.81 -2.80
C PRO A 69 5.46 -3.99 -1.78
N ILE A 70 4.33 -4.50 -1.28
CA ILE A 70 3.56 -3.82 -0.23
C ILE A 70 4.33 -3.81 1.09
N GLN A 71 5.00 -4.91 1.43
CA GLN A 71 5.89 -4.96 2.59
C GLN A 71 7.03 -3.94 2.44
N VAL A 72 7.68 -3.86 1.27
CA VAL A 72 8.71 -2.85 1.00
C VAL A 72 8.14 -1.44 1.16
N LEU A 73 6.96 -1.16 0.60
CA LEU A 73 6.28 0.12 0.75
C LEU A 73 6.02 0.48 2.22
N SER A 74 5.56 -0.49 3.03
CA SER A 74 5.34 -0.29 4.47
C SER A 74 6.63 0.08 5.21
N PHE A 75 7.76 -0.53 4.84
CA PHE A 75 9.07 -0.17 5.39
C PHE A 75 9.55 1.19 4.88
N THR A 76 9.37 1.51 3.60
CA THR A 76 9.74 2.81 3.02
C THR A 76 9.05 3.96 3.75
N PHE A 77 7.74 3.86 4.01
CA PHE A 77 7.03 4.89 4.78
C PHE A 77 7.44 4.90 6.25
N SER A 78 7.66 3.73 6.86
CA SER A 78 8.04 3.64 8.27
C SER A 78 9.44 4.20 8.57
N SER A 79 10.40 3.98 7.65
CA SER A 79 11.83 4.33 7.78
C SER A 79 12.17 5.76 7.36
N SER A 80 11.28 6.47 6.67
CA SER A 80 11.47 7.88 6.28
C SER A 80 11.40 8.87 7.47
N SER A 81 11.58 8.38 8.70
CA SER A 81 11.39 9.07 9.98
C SER A 81 12.32 10.25 10.26
N SER A 82 13.30 10.53 9.40
CA SER A 82 14.26 11.63 9.58
C SER A 82 14.02 12.84 8.68
N ILE A 83 13.07 12.76 7.75
CA ILE A 83 12.77 13.87 6.82
C ILE A 83 11.35 14.34 7.10
N VAL A 84 11.20 15.61 7.49
CA VAL A 84 9.90 16.28 7.51
C VAL A 84 9.42 16.39 6.06
N ILE A 85 8.73 15.36 5.58
CA ILE A 85 8.06 15.40 4.29
C ILE A 85 6.87 16.36 4.45
N GLN A 86 6.79 17.35 3.56
CA GLN A 86 5.66 18.28 3.52
C GLN A 86 4.34 17.51 3.42
N LYS A 87 3.35 17.91 4.22
CA LYS A 87 2.04 17.24 4.30
C LYS A 87 1.38 17.08 2.93
N GLU A 88 1.60 18.03 2.03
CA GLU A 88 1.10 18.02 0.65
C GLU A 88 1.69 16.87 -0.16
N VAL A 89 2.97 16.57 0.01
CA VAL A 89 3.65 15.45 -0.65
C VAL A 89 3.14 14.12 -0.10
N VAL A 90 2.98 14.01 1.22
CA VAL A 90 2.41 12.81 1.83
C VAL A 90 0.94 12.61 1.43
N THR A 91 0.18 13.70 1.30
CA THR A 91 -1.21 13.67 0.83
C THR A 91 -1.25 13.11 -0.60
N LYS A 92 -0.35 13.52 -1.50
CA LYS A 92 -0.23 12.90 -2.84
C LYS A 92 0.08 11.41 -2.76
N TYR A 93 1.05 11.00 -1.93
CA TYR A 93 1.35 9.57 -1.76
C TYR A 93 0.18 8.77 -1.19
N SER A 94 -0.64 9.38 -0.33
CA SER A 94 -1.84 8.75 0.20
C SER A 94 -2.91 8.53 -0.88
N GLN A 95 -3.06 9.46 -1.83
CA GLN A 95 -3.93 9.30 -3.00
C GLN A 95 -3.43 8.18 -3.94
N GLU A 96 -2.13 8.13 -4.21
CA GLU A 96 -1.54 7.04 -5.00
C GLU A 96 -1.67 5.69 -4.27
N PHE A 97 -1.52 5.65 -2.96
CA PHE A 97 -1.76 4.44 -2.17
C PHE A 97 -3.22 3.98 -2.26
N ILE A 98 -4.19 4.90 -2.26
CA ILE A 98 -5.60 4.54 -2.50
C ILE A 98 -5.79 3.92 -3.89
N LYS A 99 -5.07 4.37 -4.93
CA LYS A 99 -5.10 3.69 -6.24
C LYS A 99 -4.55 2.26 -6.18
N VAL A 100 -3.49 2.02 -5.39
CA VAL A 100 -2.99 0.66 -5.11
C VAL A 100 -4.09 -0.20 -4.47
N LEU A 101 -4.81 0.35 -3.48
CA LEU A 101 -5.94 -0.34 -2.85
C LEU A 101 -7.04 -0.66 -3.88
N ILE A 102 -7.48 0.31 -4.68
CA ILE A 102 -8.51 0.11 -5.71
C ILE A 102 -8.08 -1.00 -6.69
N LYS A 103 -6.82 -1.00 -7.13
CA LYS A 103 -6.29 -2.05 -8.01
C LYS A 103 -6.31 -3.41 -7.32
N PHE A 104 -5.87 -3.48 -6.06
CA PHE A 104 -5.85 -4.73 -5.30
C PHE A 104 -7.26 -5.26 -5.02
N GLN A 105 -8.23 -4.38 -4.78
CA GLN A 105 -9.64 -4.75 -4.63
C GLN A 105 -10.15 -5.53 -5.85
N SER A 106 -9.69 -5.20 -7.07
CA SER A 106 -10.08 -5.96 -8.26
C SER A 106 -9.63 -7.43 -8.21
N VAL A 107 -8.51 -7.72 -7.53
CA VAL A 107 -8.04 -9.08 -7.27
C VAL A 107 -8.86 -9.72 -6.14
N LEU A 108 -9.14 -8.97 -5.07
CA LEU A 108 -9.97 -9.44 -3.95
C LEU A 108 -11.38 -9.83 -4.41
N THR A 109 -12.02 -9.05 -5.27
CA THR A 109 -13.36 -9.36 -5.79
C THR A 109 -13.40 -10.71 -6.53
N VAL A 110 -12.34 -11.04 -7.27
CA VAL A 110 -12.22 -12.33 -7.96
C VAL A 110 -12.12 -13.46 -6.95
N ILE A 111 -11.28 -13.31 -5.93
CA ILE A 111 -11.07 -14.33 -4.89
C ILE A 111 -12.31 -14.49 -4.01
N TYR A 112 -12.95 -13.38 -3.64
CA TYR A 112 -14.18 -13.34 -2.84
C TYR A 112 -15.31 -14.13 -3.50
N SER A 113 -15.38 -14.13 -4.83
CA SER A 113 -16.36 -14.92 -5.61
C SER A 113 -16.13 -16.44 -5.53
N HIS A 114 -15.02 -16.90 -4.93
CA HIS A 114 -14.65 -18.31 -4.78
C HIS A 114 -14.42 -18.66 -3.29
N PRO A 115 -15.47 -19.01 -2.52
CA PRO A 115 -15.39 -19.13 -1.06
C PRO A 115 -14.28 -20.06 -0.53
N LYS A 116 -14.05 -21.20 -1.20
CA LYS A 116 -12.98 -22.15 -0.82
C LYS A 116 -11.57 -21.54 -1.00
N ILE A 117 -11.37 -20.75 -2.06
CA ILE A 117 -10.11 -20.05 -2.32
C ILE A 117 -9.91 -18.97 -1.28
N SER A 118 -10.95 -18.15 -1.04
CA SER A 118 -10.91 -17.06 -0.06
C SER A 118 -10.56 -17.58 1.35
N ALA A 119 -11.26 -18.62 1.82
CA ALA A 119 -10.97 -19.26 3.09
C ALA A 119 -9.53 -19.81 3.17
N GLY A 120 -9.05 -20.36 2.06
CA GLY A 120 -7.69 -20.87 1.95
C GLY A 120 -6.60 -19.79 2.02
N CYS A 121 -6.88 -18.54 1.65
CA CYS A 121 -5.87 -17.46 1.57
C CYS A 121 -5.80 -16.56 2.82
N THR A 122 -6.51 -16.92 3.89
CA THR A 122 -6.66 -16.10 5.10
C THR A 122 -5.33 -15.71 5.75
N ASP A 123 -4.32 -16.57 5.71
CA ASP A 123 -2.98 -16.29 6.25
C ASP A 123 -2.24 -15.19 5.45
N VAL A 124 -2.38 -15.20 4.12
CA VAL A 124 -1.79 -14.18 3.26
C VAL A 124 -2.54 -12.86 3.40
N PHE A 125 -3.87 -12.90 3.53
CA PHE A 125 -4.69 -11.72 3.79
C PHE A 125 -4.32 -11.05 5.12
N ALA A 126 -4.10 -11.82 6.19
CA ALA A 126 -3.70 -11.28 7.49
C ALA A 126 -2.34 -10.55 7.42
N LYS A 127 -1.38 -11.06 6.64
CA LYS A 127 -0.08 -10.39 6.43
C LYS A 127 -0.24 -9.09 5.64
N LEU A 128 -1.01 -9.13 4.57
CA LEU A 128 -1.31 -7.93 3.76
C LEU A 128 -2.04 -6.86 4.59
N ASP A 129 -3.03 -7.27 5.39
CA ASP A 129 -3.77 -6.38 6.29
C ASP A 129 -2.82 -5.64 7.25
N SER A 130 -1.90 -6.36 7.89
CA SER A 130 -0.88 -5.78 8.76
C SER A 130 0.02 -4.76 8.04
N HIS A 131 0.42 -5.03 6.80
CA HIS A 131 1.22 -4.08 6.03
C HIS A 131 0.43 -2.83 5.61
N PHE A 132 -0.82 -2.99 5.17
CA PHE A 132 -1.70 -1.86 4.84
C PHE A 132 -2.01 -1.01 6.06
N ASP A 133 -2.26 -1.65 7.20
CA ASP A 133 -2.47 -0.99 8.48
C ASP A 133 -1.26 -0.17 8.91
N SER A 134 -0.05 -0.75 8.79
CA SER A 134 1.20 -0.04 9.07
C SER A 134 1.35 1.22 8.20
N ILE A 135 1.06 1.12 6.89
CA ILE A 135 1.10 2.27 5.98
C ILE A 135 0.10 3.35 6.42
N CYS A 136 -1.14 2.97 6.68
CA CYS A 136 -2.19 3.91 7.10
C CYS A 136 -1.86 4.59 8.43
N THR A 137 -1.33 3.83 9.38
CA THR A 137 -0.89 4.33 10.69
C THR A 137 0.21 5.37 10.52
N VAL A 138 1.20 5.12 9.65
CA VAL A 138 2.25 6.11 9.35
C VAL A 138 1.66 7.39 8.76
N PHE A 139 0.78 7.30 7.78
CA PHE A 139 0.15 8.49 7.19
C PHE A 139 -0.63 9.31 8.23
N LYS A 140 -1.40 8.65 9.09
CA LYS A 140 -2.20 9.31 10.14
C LYS A 140 -1.32 9.89 11.24
N GLU A 141 -0.54 9.05 11.91
CA GLU A 141 0.11 9.39 13.16
C GLU A 141 1.38 10.21 12.94
N LYS A 142 2.17 9.91 11.89
CA LYS A 142 3.43 10.65 11.64
C LYS A 142 3.25 11.89 10.79
N HIS A 143 2.27 11.90 9.88
CA HIS A 143 2.13 12.97 8.88
C HIS A 143 0.80 13.72 8.95
N GLY A 144 -0.11 13.35 9.86
CA GLY A 144 -1.38 14.05 10.07
C GLY A 144 -2.31 14.01 8.85
N VAL A 145 -2.19 12.98 8.00
CA VAL A 145 -3.08 12.75 6.86
C VAL A 145 -4.27 11.92 7.32
N GLU A 146 -5.49 12.35 7.02
CA GLU A 146 -6.72 11.63 7.36
C GLU A 146 -6.97 10.42 6.43
N ILE A 147 -5.98 9.55 6.24
CA ILE A 147 -6.02 8.48 5.23
C ILE A 147 -7.23 7.55 5.39
N TYR A 148 -7.62 7.22 6.62
CA TYR A 148 -8.81 6.38 6.83
C TYR A 148 -10.07 7.07 6.31
N LYS A 149 -10.22 8.37 6.54
CA LYS A 149 -11.35 9.15 6.00
C LYS A 149 -11.32 9.14 4.47
N MET A 150 -10.15 9.38 3.88
CA MET A 150 -9.97 9.35 2.42
C MET A 150 -10.33 7.99 1.81
N ILE A 151 -10.01 6.88 2.49
CA ILE A 151 -10.40 5.53 2.07
C ILE A 151 -11.92 5.34 2.13
N HIS A 152 -12.58 5.83 3.19
CA HIS A 152 -14.03 5.71 3.35
C HIS A 152 -14.83 6.63 2.41
N GLU A 153 -14.29 7.80 2.09
CA GLU A 153 -14.90 8.75 1.14
C GLU A 153 -14.64 8.38 -0.33
N GLU A 154 -13.67 7.49 -0.60
CA GLU A 154 -13.39 7.02 -1.97
C GLU A 154 -14.45 6.03 -2.44
N SER A 155 -15.37 6.53 -3.28
CA SER A 155 -16.48 5.76 -3.86
C SER A 155 -16.06 4.49 -4.61
N SER A 156 -14.82 4.42 -5.11
CA SER A 156 -14.30 3.25 -5.82
C SER A 156 -13.90 2.10 -4.89
N ILE A 157 -13.76 2.36 -3.59
CA ILE A 157 -13.45 1.34 -2.57
C ILE A 157 -14.75 0.73 -2.05
N ASN A 158 -14.92 -0.57 -2.28
CA ASN A 158 -16.00 -1.35 -1.71
C ASN A 158 -15.52 -1.99 -0.40
N VAL A 159 -15.69 -1.26 0.70
CA VAL A 159 -15.29 -1.69 2.05
C VAL A 159 -15.85 -3.07 2.42
N THR A 160 -17.06 -3.42 1.95
CA THR A 160 -17.65 -4.74 2.21
C THR A 160 -16.80 -5.88 1.63
N VAL A 161 -16.24 -5.74 0.42
CA VAL A 161 -15.36 -6.75 -0.17
C VAL A 161 -14.12 -6.96 0.69
N TRP A 162 -13.53 -5.88 1.19
CA TRP A 162 -12.36 -5.93 2.08
C TRP A 162 -12.67 -6.65 3.39
N GLU A 163 -13.73 -6.23 4.08
CA GLU A 163 -14.14 -6.81 5.36
C GLU A 163 -14.52 -8.29 5.23
N LYS A 164 -15.28 -8.65 4.20
CA LYS A 164 -15.67 -10.04 3.94
C LYS A 164 -14.49 -10.93 3.56
N THR A 165 -13.41 -10.36 3.05
CA THR A 165 -12.17 -11.08 2.76
C THR A 165 -11.23 -11.12 3.99
N GLY A 166 -11.59 -10.45 5.09
CA GLY A 166 -10.90 -10.51 6.38
C GLY A 166 -10.00 -9.32 6.69
N PHE A 167 -9.97 -8.28 5.84
CA PHE A 167 -9.21 -7.05 6.09
C PHE A 167 -9.92 -6.15 7.08
N LYS A 168 -9.15 -5.51 7.97
CA LYS A 168 -9.65 -4.69 9.08
C LYS A 168 -8.95 -3.33 9.19
N PHE A 169 -7.85 -3.10 8.46
CA PHE A 169 -7.09 -1.85 8.55
C PHE A 169 -7.99 -0.62 8.34
N GLN A 170 -8.92 -0.69 7.39
CA GLN A 170 -9.83 0.40 7.04
C GLN A 170 -10.81 0.79 8.17
N SER A 171 -11.10 -0.12 9.11
CA SER A 171 -12.06 0.13 10.20
C SER A 171 -11.47 0.95 11.36
N LYS A 172 -10.14 1.15 11.43
CA LYS A 172 -9.48 1.87 12.54
C LYS A 172 -9.71 3.39 12.56
N GLY A 173 -10.34 3.94 11.53
CA GLY A 173 -10.67 5.35 11.47
C GLY A 173 -11.86 5.76 12.33
N GLY A 174 -12.64 4.82 12.89
CA GLY A 174 -13.90 5.12 13.55
C GLY A 174 -15.02 5.52 12.57
N TYR A 175 -14.76 5.40 11.27
CA TYR A 175 -15.73 5.60 10.20
C TYR A 175 -16.47 4.28 9.98
N SER A 176 -17.75 4.24 10.35
CA SER A 176 -18.62 3.11 10.04
C SER A 176 -19.00 3.15 8.56
N THR A 177 -19.08 1.98 7.92
CA THR A 177 -19.72 1.86 6.61
C THR A 177 -21.13 2.45 6.69
N ILE A 178 -21.34 3.63 6.09
CA ILE A 178 -22.70 4.11 5.87
C ILE A 178 -23.29 3.15 4.86
N SER A 179 -24.22 2.34 5.33
CA SER A 179 -25.08 1.52 4.49
C SER A 179 -26.03 2.49 3.78
N HIS A 180 -25.76 2.72 2.49
CA HIS A 180 -26.75 3.28 1.57
C HIS A 180 -27.49 2.14 0.87
#